data_AF-A0A7S1JZG8-F1
#
_entry.id   AF-A0A7S1JZG8-F1
#
_cell.length_a   1.000
_cell.length_b   1.000
_cell.length_c   1.000
_cell.angle_alpha   90.00
_cell.angle_beta   90.00
_cell.angle_gamma   90.00
#
_symmetry.space_group_name_H-M   'P 1'
#
loop_
_entity.id
_entity.type
_entity.pdbx_description
1 polymer ?
#
loop_
_entity_poly.entity_id
_entity_poly.type
_entity_poly.pdbx_seq_one_letter_code
_entity_poly.pdbx_strand_id
1 'polypeptide(L)'
;GVMYTSELVQQQEEEQEKEQEQEQEQEEEKEKEEEKMTEPEVALPLKYSRDDENPIPWPITALSHPPAHSGAPPFYPLSEFAVLVKLLQKPKPLDFPHHLSLSQNHYRQKWSLQTFRRLKNVLVVLEWIPDTTKLGSDVDRDEGQNELTDEQEDRL
;
A
#
# COMPACT_ATOMS: atom_id res chain seq x y z
N GLY A 1 -63.45 -16.66 36.72
CA GLY A 1 -63.99 -16.32 35.40
C GLY A 1 -63.30 -15.09 34.85
N VAL A 2 -63.69 -13.91 35.33
CA VAL A 2 -63.32 -12.60 34.73
C VAL A 2 -61.87 -12.14 35.05
N MET A 3 -61.31 -12.54 36.20
CA MET A 3 -59.93 -12.17 36.58
C MET A 3 -58.87 -12.85 35.70
N TYR A 4 -59.07 -14.13 35.36
CA TYR A 4 -58.13 -14.91 34.55
C TYR A 4 -58.05 -14.40 33.11
N THR A 5 -59.17 -13.93 32.55
CA THR A 5 -59.21 -13.31 31.23
C THR A 5 -58.54 -11.93 31.22
N SER A 6 -58.58 -11.19 32.33
CA SER A 6 -57.89 -9.89 32.46
C SER A 6 -56.38 -10.05 32.49
N GLU A 7 -55.87 -11.00 33.28
CA GLU A 7 -54.42 -11.27 33.39
C GLU A 7 -53.84 -11.76 32.06
N LEU A 8 -54.59 -12.58 31.31
CA LEU A 8 -54.14 -13.10 30.02
C LEU A 8 -54.04 -12.01 28.95
N VAL A 9 -54.99 -11.06 28.95
CA VAL A 9 -54.96 -9.89 28.07
C VAL A 9 -53.79 -8.98 28.42
N GLN A 10 -53.55 -8.75 29.71
CA GLN A 10 -52.45 -7.91 30.17
C GLN A 10 -51.07 -8.52 29.85
N GLN A 11 -50.90 -9.84 30.00
CA GLN A 11 -49.67 -10.52 29.56
C GLN A 11 -49.45 -10.43 28.05
N GLN A 12 -50.52 -10.53 27.27
CA GLN A 12 -50.45 -10.42 25.81
C GLN A 12 -50.08 -9.00 25.37
N GLU A 13 -50.58 -7.98 26.06
CA GLU A 13 -50.20 -6.57 25.84
C GLU A 13 -48.74 -6.32 26.22
N GLU A 14 -48.27 -6.83 27.35
CA GLU A 14 -46.84 -6.74 27.75
C GLU A 14 -45.90 -7.44 26.75
N GLU A 15 -46.27 -8.62 26.24
CA GLU A 15 -45.48 -9.30 25.20
C GLU A 15 -45.41 -8.48 23.92
N GLN A 16 -46.53 -7.87 23.51
CA GLN A 16 -46.60 -7.00 22.32
C GLN A 16 -45.73 -5.76 22.48
N GLU A 17 -45.78 -5.09 23.64
CA GLU A 17 -44.95 -3.92 23.92
C GLU A 17 -43.46 -4.26 23.84
N LYS A 18 -43.07 -5.41 24.39
CA LYS A 18 -41.68 -5.87 24.40
C LYS A 18 -41.15 -6.21 23.02
N GLU A 19 -41.98 -6.85 22.20
CA GLU A 19 -41.65 -7.18 20.81
C GLU A 19 -41.49 -5.91 19.98
N GLN A 20 -42.34 -4.90 20.23
CA GLN A 20 -42.29 -3.60 19.57
C GLN A 20 -41.03 -2.80 19.98
N GLU A 21 -40.67 -2.80 21.26
CA GLU A 21 -39.42 -2.18 21.76
C GLU A 21 -38.19 -2.82 21.11
N GLN A 22 -38.19 -4.16 20.97
CA GLN A 22 -37.06 -4.90 20.41
C GLN A 22 -36.88 -4.67 18.90
N GLU A 23 -37.97 -4.54 18.14
CA GLU A 23 -37.90 -4.12 16.74
C GLU A 23 -37.35 -2.70 16.60
N GLN A 24 -37.77 -1.79 17.48
CA GLN A 24 -37.34 -0.40 17.45
C GLN A 24 -35.84 -0.24 17.75
N GLU A 25 -35.32 -0.99 18.74
CA GLU A 25 -33.87 -1.03 19.01
C GLU A 25 -33.07 -1.59 17.84
N GLN A 26 -33.58 -2.62 17.15
CA GLN A 26 -32.91 -3.18 15.97
C GLN A 26 -32.88 -2.18 14.79
N GLU A 27 -33.96 -1.44 14.56
CA GLU A 27 -33.99 -0.40 13.53
C GLU A 27 -32.99 0.71 13.85
N GLU A 28 -32.92 1.19 15.10
CA GLU A 28 -31.94 2.21 15.52
C GLU A 28 -30.49 1.74 15.38
N GLU A 29 -30.17 0.49 15.75
CA GLU A 29 -28.82 -0.04 15.57
C GLU A 29 -28.44 -0.10 14.10
N LYS A 30 -29.38 -0.51 13.24
CA LYS A 30 -29.16 -0.65 11.81
C LYS A 30 -28.99 0.71 11.13
N GLU A 31 -29.79 1.70 11.51
CA GLU A 31 -29.63 3.09 11.06
C GLU A 31 -28.27 3.66 11.51
N LYS A 32 -27.85 3.43 12.76
CA LYS A 32 -26.52 3.86 13.24
C LYS A 32 -25.38 3.20 12.48
N GLU A 33 -25.50 1.92 12.18
CA GLU A 33 -24.47 1.19 11.46
C GLU A 33 -24.39 1.65 10.00
N GLU A 34 -25.54 1.89 9.35
CA GLU A 34 -25.63 2.45 8.01
C GLU A 34 -25.10 3.90 7.95
N GLU A 35 -25.43 4.74 8.93
CA GLU A 35 -24.92 6.10 9.05
C GLU A 35 -23.38 6.11 9.21
N LYS A 36 -22.84 5.20 10.04
CA LYS A 36 -21.39 5.03 10.23
C LYS A 36 -20.68 4.49 8.99
N MET A 37 -21.33 3.67 8.17
CA MET A 37 -20.79 3.22 6.88
C MET A 37 -20.85 4.31 5.81
N THR A 38 -21.84 5.19 5.89
CA THR A 38 -22.09 6.25 4.91
C THR A 38 -21.26 7.50 5.18
N GLU A 39 -20.80 7.69 6.42
CA GLU A 39 -19.82 8.73 6.74
C GLU A 39 -18.59 8.58 5.82
N PRO A 40 -18.35 9.55 4.91
CA PRO A 40 -17.21 9.47 4.03
C PRO A 40 -15.94 9.50 4.89
N GLU A 41 -15.05 8.51 4.73
CA GLU A 41 -13.70 8.57 5.31
C GLU A 41 -13.03 9.86 4.84
N VAL A 42 -13.10 10.91 5.66
CA VAL A 42 -12.50 12.19 5.35
C VAL A 42 -11.00 11.97 5.37
N ALA A 43 -10.41 11.89 4.17
CA ALA A 43 -8.98 11.73 4.01
C ALA A 43 -8.26 12.85 4.78
N LEU A 44 -7.63 12.47 5.90
CA LEU A 44 -6.89 13.42 6.73
C LEU A 44 -5.86 14.13 5.84
N PRO A 45 -5.73 15.47 5.93
CA PRO A 45 -4.73 16.20 5.17
C PRO A 45 -3.33 15.80 5.67
N LEU A 46 -2.73 14.82 5.01
CA LEU A 46 -1.39 14.35 5.33
C LEU A 46 -0.38 15.44 4.90
N LYS A 47 0.50 15.82 5.83
CA LYS A 47 1.60 16.75 5.53
C LYS A 47 2.67 16.04 4.70
N TYR A 48 2.50 16.06 3.38
CA TYR A 48 3.48 15.54 2.43
C TYR A 48 4.72 16.43 2.40
N SER A 49 5.88 15.91 2.83
CA SER A 49 7.15 16.62 2.69
C SER A 49 7.89 16.20 1.41
N ARG A 50 8.57 17.17 0.80
CA ARG A 50 9.47 17.01 -0.35
C ARG A 50 10.93 17.20 0.02
N ASP A 51 11.25 17.23 1.31
CA ASP A 51 12.62 17.40 1.79
C ASP A 51 13.51 16.24 1.29
N ASP A 52 14.76 16.56 0.96
CA ASP A 52 15.75 15.64 0.40
C ASP A 52 15.31 14.90 -0.89
N GLU A 53 14.38 15.44 -1.69
CA GLU A 53 13.93 14.78 -2.96
C GLU A 53 14.99 14.81 -4.07
N ASN A 54 15.94 15.73 -4.00
CA ASN A 54 16.92 15.90 -5.06
C ASN A 54 17.84 14.67 -5.14
N PRO A 55 18.12 14.16 -6.37
CA PRO A 55 19.00 13.02 -6.52
C PRO A 55 20.40 13.36 -6.02
N ILE A 56 20.99 12.44 -5.26
CA ILE A 56 22.36 12.54 -4.79
C ILE A 56 23.25 11.84 -5.82
N PRO A 57 24.17 12.55 -6.49
CA PRO A 57 25.07 11.91 -7.42
C PRO A 57 26.03 10.98 -6.67
N TRP A 58 26.38 9.86 -7.30
CA TRP A 58 27.34 8.90 -6.79
C TRP A 58 28.33 8.52 -7.90
N PRO A 59 29.60 8.21 -7.56
CA PRO A 59 30.60 7.88 -8.56
C PRO A 59 30.30 6.52 -9.20
N ILE A 60 30.51 6.39 -10.52
CA ILE A 60 30.23 5.13 -11.25
C ILE A 60 31.00 3.92 -10.68
N THR A 61 32.15 4.17 -10.05
CA THR A 61 32.94 3.16 -9.33
C THR A 61 32.18 2.50 -8.18
N ALA A 62 31.08 3.09 -7.70
CA ALA A 62 30.19 2.46 -6.74
C ALA A 62 29.54 1.17 -7.27
N LEU A 63 29.42 1.03 -8.59
CA LEU A 63 28.89 -0.19 -9.23
C LEU A 63 29.93 -1.31 -9.32
N SER A 64 31.23 -1.02 -9.22
CA SER A 64 32.28 -2.04 -9.38
C SER A 64 32.27 -3.10 -8.26
N HIS A 65 31.48 -2.89 -7.21
CA HIS A 65 31.28 -3.82 -6.12
C HIS A 65 29.79 -4.16 -6.02
N PRO A 66 29.44 -5.38 -5.56
CA PRO A 66 28.07 -5.70 -5.21
C PRO A 66 27.51 -4.65 -4.23
N PRO A 67 26.22 -4.29 -4.32
CA PRO A 67 25.56 -3.44 -3.35
C PRO A 67 25.86 -3.94 -1.93
N ALA A 68 26.36 -3.05 -1.07
CA ALA A 68 26.62 -3.42 0.30
C ALA A 68 25.31 -3.87 0.95
N HIS A 69 25.29 -5.07 1.55
CA HIS A 69 24.12 -5.58 2.27
C HIS A 69 23.75 -4.71 3.48
N SER A 70 24.66 -3.82 3.90
CA SER A 70 24.53 -2.96 5.08
C SER A 70 23.93 -1.57 4.80
N GLY A 71 23.21 -1.38 3.68
CA GLY A 71 22.51 -0.12 3.38
C GLY A 71 23.41 1.08 3.10
N ALA A 72 24.68 0.84 2.75
CA ALA A 72 25.59 1.91 2.36
C ALA A 72 25.20 2.47 0.98
N PRO A 73 25.16 3.80 0.79
CA PRO A 73 24.78 4.40 -0.48
C PRO A 73 25.67 3.89 -1.63
N PRO A 74 25.13 3.78 -2.86
CA PRO A 74 23.84 4.36 -3.27
C PRO A 74 22.64 3.40 -3.25
N PHE A 75 22.81 2.15 -2.84
CA PHE A 75 21.78 1.10 -2.93
C PHE A 75 21.54 0.40 -1.59
N TYR A 76 20.35 -0.17 -1.41
CA TYR A 76 20.03 -1.07 -0.29
C TYR A 76 19.16 -2.24 -0.80
N PRO A 77 19.12 -3.37 -0.08
CA PRO A 77 18.32 -4.51 -0.51
C PRO A 77 16.84 -4.14 -0.67
N LEU A 78 16.24 -4.50 -1.81
CA LEU A 78 14.82 -4.23 -2.04
C LEU A 78 13.93 -5.02 -1.06
N SER A 79 14.43 -6.13 -0.52
CA SER A 79 13.78 -6.88 0.57
C SER A 79 13.62 -6.08 1.87
N GLU A 80 14.32 -4.97 2.03
CA GLU A 80 14.15 -4.06 3.18
C GLU A 80 13.23 -2.87 2.88
N PHE A 81 12.76 -2.73 1.63
CA PHE A 81 11.85 -1.65 1.25
C PHE A 81 10.49 -1.85 1.92
N ALA A 82 10.07 -0.84 2.68
CA ALA A 82 8.75 -0.80 3.30
C ALA A 82 8.25 0.64 3.42
N VAL A 83 6.96 0.82 3.14
CA VAL A 83 6.27 2.11 3.28
C VAL A 83 5.46 2.09 4.58
N LEU A 84 5.57 3.15 5.37
CA LEU A 84 4.75 3.33 6.57
C LEU A 84 3.33 3.74 6.15
N VAL A 85 2.37 2.85 6.38
CA VAL A 85 0.95 3.11 6.08
C VAL A 85 0.24 3.67 7.32
N LYS A 86 0.62 3.23 8.52
CA LYS A 86 0.03 3.66 9.80
C LYS A 86 1.13 3.93 10.81
N LEU A 87 1.07 5.06 11.52
CA LEU A 87 2.08 5.51 12.51
C LEU A 87 2.42 4.46 13.59
N LEU A 88 1.44 3.64 13.97
CA LEU A 88 1.57 2.63 15.04
C LEU A 88 1.93 1.23 14.52
N GLN A 89 1.99 1.03 13.20
CA GLN A 89 2.27 -0.28 12.60
C GLN A 89 3.70 -0.32 12.11
N LYS A 90 4.45 -1.35 12.53
CA LYS A 90 5.79 -1.60 11.97
C LYS A 90 5.65 -1.83 10.46
N PRO A 91 6.41 -1.09 9.62
CA PRO A 91 6.42 -1.33 8.17
C PRO A 91 6.79 -2.79 7.91
N LYS A 92 5.99 -3.48 7.09
CA LYS A 92 6.27 -4.86 6.66
C LYS A 92 6.84 -4.82 5.26
N PRO A 93 8.13 -5.17 5.07
CA PRO A 93 8.72 -5.29 3.75
C PRO A 93 8.07 -6.42 2.95
N LEU A 94 8.18 -6.31 1.63
CA LEU A 94 7.82 -7.40 0.71
C LEU A 94 9.01 -8.36 0.58
N ASP A 95 8.70 -9.64 0.35
CA ASP A 95 9.70 -10.70 0.20
C ASP A 95 10.32 -10.68 -1.21
N PHE A 96 11.20 -9.70 -1.45
CA PHE A 96 11.92 -9.59 -2.71
C PHE A 96 13.21 -10.42 -2.70
N PRO A 97 13.61 -10.96 -3.87
CA PRO A 97 14.89 -11.66 -4.01
C PRO A 97 16.10 -10.81 -3.58
N HIS A 98 17.09 -11.46 -2.94
CA HIS A 98 18.28 -10.80 -2.42
C HIS A 98 19.17 -10.12 -3.49
N HIS A 99 19.03 -10.50 -4.76
CA HIS A 99 19.77 -9.87 -5.85
C HIS A 99 19.15 -8.53 -6.30
N LEU A 100 17.96 -8.16 -5.82
CA LEU A 100 17.32 -6.89 -6.12
C LEU A 100 17.72 -5.83 -5.10
N SER A 101 18.11 -4.67 -5.60
CA SER A 101 18.48 -3.51 -4.80
C SER A 101 17.76 -2.25 -5.27
N LEU A 102 17.44 -1.35 -4.36
CA LEU A 102 16.80 -0.07 -4.64
C LEU A 102 17.78 1.08 -4.45
N SER A 103 17.81 2.02 -5.39
CA SER A 103 18.60 3.24 -5.22
C SER A 103 17.95 4.16 -4.20
N GLN A 104 18.78 4.74 -3.33
CA GLN A 104 18.35 5.78 -2.39
C GLN A 104 17.82 7.04 -3.10
N ASN A 105 18.14 7.24 -4.39
CA ASN A 105 17.58 8.35 -5.18
C ASN A 105 16.10 8.14 -5.55
N HIS A 106 15.60 6.90 -5.50
CA HIS A 106 14.18 6.60 -5.72
C HIS A 106 13.40 6.60 -4.40
N TYR A 107 13.95 5.96 -3.37
CA TYR A 107 13.32 5.92 -2.05
C TYR A 107 14.35 5.76 -0.94
N ARG A 108 14.35 6.66 0.04
CA ARG A 108 15.20 6.55 1.24
C ARG A 108 14.39 5.93 2.37
N GLN A 109 14.91 4.88 3.01
CA GLN A 109 14.23 4.22 4.15
C GLN A 109 13.87 5.20 5.30
N LYS A 110 14.67 6.27 5.48
CA LYS A 110 14.39 7.33 6.47
C LYS A 110 13.09 8.09 6.19
N TRP A 111 12.66 8.17 4.93
CA TRP A 111 11.41 8.84 4.57
C TRP A 111 10.20 8.16 5.18
N SER A 112 10.22 6.82 5.30
CA SER A 112 9.13 6.06 5.94
C SER A 112 8.87 6.50 7.38
N LEU A 113 9.82 7.15 8.06
CA LEU A 113 9.72 7.50 9.48
C LEU A 113 9.40 8.98 9.75
N GLN A 114 9.47 9.85 8.74
CA GLN A 114 9.38 11.30 8.94
C GLN A 114 8.11 11.94 8.35
N THR A 115 7.59 11.41 7.25
CA THR A 115 6.51 12.06 6.49
C THR A 115 5.81 11.08 5.56
N PHE A 116 4.54 11.33 5.27
CA PHE A 116 3.85 10.64 4.19
C PHE A 116 4.45 11.11 2.87
N ARG A 117 4.89 10.16 2.03
CA ARG A 117 5.51 10.47 0.72
C ARG A 117 4.85 9.65 -0.37
N ARG A 118 4.59 10.30 -1.50
CA ARG A 118 4.15 9.62 -2.72
C ARG A 118 5.38 9.11 -3.47
N LEU A 119 5.40 7.82 -3.79
CA LEU A 119 6.39 7.25 -4.71
C LEU A 119 6.12 7.76 -6.13
N LYS A 120 7.18 8.08 -6.87
CA LYS A 120 7.07 8.42 -8.29
C LYS A 120 6.84 7.14 -9.08
N ASN A 121 5.93 7.17 -10.06
CA ASN A 121 5.60 6.03 -10.90
C ASN A 121 6.68 5.66 -11.94
N VAL A 122 7.92 6.11 -11.76
CA VAL A 122 9.02 5.81 -12.69
C VAL A 122 9.97 4.83 -12.02
N LEU A 123 9.93 3.58 -12.48
CA LEU A 123 10.84 2.51 -12.09
C LEU A 123 11.87 2.37 -13.21
N VAL A 124 13.13 2.70 -12.91
CA VAL A 124 14.26 2.40 -13.80
C VAL A 124 14.85 1.08 -13.34
N VAL A 125 14.86 0.08 -14.22
CA VAL A 125 15.52 -1.21 -13.97
C VAL A 125 16.88 -1.18 -14.64
N LEU A 126 17.93 -1.38 -13.85
CA LEU A 126 19.29 -1.57 -14.33
C LEU A 126 19.69 -3.01 -14.02
N GLU A 127 19.96 -3.79 -15.05
CA GLU A 127 20.66 -5.06 -14.89
C GLU A 127 22.16 -4.80 -14.79
N TRP A 128 22.78 -5.26 -13.70
CA TRP A 128 24.19 -5.05 -13.44
C TRP A 128 24.94 -6.38 -13.40
N ILE A 129 25.85 -6.57 -14.35
CA ILE A 129 26.72 -7.74 -14.44
C ILE A 129 28.17 -7.27 -14.28
N PRO A 130 28.80 -7.44 -13.10
CA PRO A 130 30.17 -6.95 -12.87
C PRO A 130 31.24 -7.79 -13.58
N ASP A 131 30.89 -8.99 -14.03
CA ASP A 131 31.79 -9.93 -14.69
C ASP A 131 31.28 -10.21 -16.10
N THR A 132 31.96 -9.63 -17.09
CA THR A 132 31.58 -9.74 -18.50
C THR A 132 31.62 -11.17 -19.03
N THR A 133 32.30 -12.10 -18.35
CA THR A 133 32.29 -13.52 -18.71
C THR A 133 30.96 -14.21 -18.40
N LYS A 134 30.13 -13.61 -17.54
CA LYS A 134 28.78 -14.07 -17.20
C LYS A 134 27.70 -13.43 -18.05
N LEU A 135 28.07 -12.49 -18.91
CA LEU A 135 27.18 -12.01 -19.94
C LEU A 135 26.91 -13.20 -20.87
N GLY A 136 25.68 -13.72 -20.83
CA GLY A 136 25.26 -14.71 -21.82
C GLY A 136 25.57 -14.16 -23.21
N SER A 137 25.99 -15.02 -24.13
CA SER A 137 26.16 -14.62 -25.53
C SER A 137 24.77 -14.32 -26.11
N ASP A 138 24.23 -13.13 -25.82
CA ASP A 138 22.97 -12.61 -26.34
C ASP A 138 23.14 -12.17 -27.81
N VAL A 139 23.69 -13.05 -28.65
CA VAL A 139 23.73 -12.87 -30.10
C VAL A 139 22.36 -13.22 -30.72
N ASP A 140 21.41 -13.71 -29.93
CA ASP A 140 20.02 -14.01 -30.35
C ASP A 140 18.97 -13.07 -29.70
N ARG A 141 19.33 -11.84 -29.33
CA ARG A 141 18.30 -10.82 -29.05
C ARG A 141 17.67 -10.40 -30.38
N ASP A 142 16.54 -11.01 -30.69
CA ASP A 142 15.60 -10.64 -31.76
C ASP A 142 15.39 -9.10 -31.78
N GLU A 143 15.98 -8.43 -32.77
CA GLU A 143 15.90 -6.97 -32.97
C GLU A 143 14.46 -6.50 -33.30
N GLY A 144 13.48 -7.40 -33.39
CA GLY A 144 12.14 -7.13 -33.92
C GLY A 144 11.03 -6.73 -32.93
N GLN A 145 11.30 -6.52 -31.64
CA GLN A 145 10.21 -6.29 -30.64
C GLN A 145 10.15 -4.88 -30.02
N ASN A 146 10.97 -3.94 -30.49
CA ASN A 146 10.97 -2.56 -29.99
C ASN A 146 10.30 -1.53 -30.93
N GLU A 147 9.59 -1.97 -31.96
CA GLU A 147 8.75 -1.08 -32.76
C GLU A 147 7.36 -0.99 -32.10
N LEU A 148 6.92 0.23 -31.78
CA LEU A 148 5.53 0.45 -31.39
C LEU A 148 4.65 0.03 -32.56
N THR A 149 3.61 -0.75 -32.27
CA THR A 149 2.58 -1.02 -33.27
C THR A 149 1.90 0.30 -33.66
N ASP A 150 1.44 0.43 -34.90
CA ASP A 150 0.74 1.63 -35.39
C ASP A 150 -0.41 2.06 -34.47
N GLU A 151 -1.08 1.10 -33.81
CA GLU A 151 -2.15 1.35 -32.82
C GLU A 151 -1.66 2.02 -31.52
N GLN A 152 -0.39 1.81 -31.15
CA GLN A 152 0.23 2.43 -29.98
C GLN A 152 0.76 3.83 -30.29
N GLU A 153 1.17 4.11 -31.54
CA GLU A 153 1.54 5.46 -31.97
C GLU A 153 0.33 6.40 -32.01
N ASP A 154 -0.83 5.92 -32.48
CA ASP A 154 -2.08 6.72 -32.55
C ASP A 154 -2.66 7.11 -31.18
N ARG A 155 -2.12 6.58 -30.07
CA ARG A 155 -2.57 6.87 -28.69
C ARG A 155 -1.64 7.80 -27.91
N LEU A 156 -0.57 8.30 -28.53
CA LEU A 156 0.34 9.33 -27.98
C LEU A 156 -0.06 10.73 -28.46
#